data_AF-A0A6G2VH29-F1
#
_entry.id   AF-A0A6G2VH29-F1
#
_cell.length_a   1.000
_cell.length_b   1.000
_cell.length_c   1.000
_cell.angle_alpha   90.00
_cell.angle_beta   90.00
_cell.angle_gamma   90.00
#
_symmetry.space_group_name_H-M   'P 1'
#
loop_
_entity.id
_entity.type
_entity.pdbx_description
1 polymer ?
#
loop_
_entity_poly.entity_id
_entity_poly.type
_entity_poly.pdbx_seq_one_letter_code
_entity_poly.pdbx_strand_id
1 'polypeptide(L)' 'MEPIVTGSQEEVRAIVTLVAQVEHAQRNGLPDALTEQFRPDAFWTMPYGAPLTGLEEISALAQNTTVIDHGALAAS' A
#
# COMPACT_ATOMS: atom_id res chain seq x y z
N MET A 1 -23.40 3.40 -12.14
CA MET A 1 -23.51 4.20 -10.89
C MET A 1 -22.15 4.81 -10.68
N GLU A 2 -22.01 6.12 -10.88
CA GLU A 2 -20.75 6.79 -10.54
C GLU A 2 -20.65 6.87 -9.00
N PRO A 3 -19.48 6.57 -8.41
CA PRO A 3 -19.32 6.67 -6.97
C PRO A 3 -19.45 8.13 -6.54
N ILE A 4 -20.35 8.41 -5.60
CA ILE A 4 -20.44 9.74 -4.97
C ILE A 4 -19.29 9.80 -3.97
N VAL A 5 -18.21 10.50 -4.33
CA VAL A 5 -17.13 10.80 -3.39
C VAL A 5 -17.58 11.96 -2.51
N THR A 6 -17.89 11.66 -1.25
CA THR A 6 -18.26 12.65 -0.23
C THR A 6 -17.08 12.92 0.70
N GLY A 7 -16.67 14.18 0.83
CA GLY A 7 -15.61 14.64 1.72
C GLY A 7 -15.30 16.12 1.49
N SER A 8 -14.71 16.80 2.47
CA SER A 8 -14.19 18.15 2.28
C SER A 8 -13.03 18.16 1.29
N GLN A 9 -12.77 19.32 0.67
CA GLN A 9 -11.62 19.49 -0.23
C GLN A 9 -10.27 19.21 0.45
N GLU A 10 -10.19 19.39 1.76
CA GLU A 10 -8.99 19.10 2.54
C GLU A 10 -8.77 17.59 2.69
N GLU A 11 -9.83 16.84 3.03
CA GLU A 11 -9.79 15.38 3.11
C GLU A 11 -9.42 14.74 1.76
N VAL A 12 -10.00 15.25 0.66
CA VAL A 12 -9.65 14.77 -0.69
C VAL A 12 -8.16 15.00 -0.99
N ARG A 13 -7.62 16.19 -0.66
CA ARG A 13 -6.19 16.46 -0.84
C ARG A 13 -5.30 15.55 0.01
N ALA A 14 -5.71 15.27 1.25
CA ALA A 14 -4.98 14.36 2.13
C ALA A 14 -4.94 12.93 1.54
N ILE A 15 -6.08 12.42 1.05
CA ILE A 15 -6.16 11.11 0.40
C ILE A 15 -5.29 11.06 -0.86
N VAL A 16 -5.36 12.06 -1.73
CA VAL A 16 -4.53 12.12 -2.95
C VAL A 16 -3.04 12.14 -2.59
N THR A 17 -2.66 12.87 -1.55
CA THR A 17 -1.26 12.91 -1.07
C THR A 17 -0.81 11.54 -0.56
N LEU A 18 -1.63 10.87 0.25
CA LEU A 18 -1.37 9.52 0.74
C LEU A 18 -1.17 8.53 -0.41
N VAL A 19 -2.06 8.54 -1.40
CA VAL A 19 -1.95 7.67 -2.59
C VAL A 19 -0.66 7.94 -3.35
N ALA A 20 -0.30 9.21 -3.56
CA ALA A 20 0.94 9.57 -4.24
C ALA A 20 2.20 9.10 -3.48
N GLN A 21 2.18 9.14 -2.15
CA GLN A 21 3.26 8.64 -1.30
C GLN A 21 3.39 7.11 -1.40
N VAL A 22 2.28 6.38 -1.33
CA VAL A 22 2.26 4.92 -1.50
C VAL A 22 2.81 4.53 -2.87
N GLU A 23 2.31 5.15 -3.94
CA GLU A 23 2.79 4.85 -5.29
C GLU A 23 4.27 5.19 -5.48
N HIS A 24 4.74 6.30 -4.89
CA HIS A 24 6.16 6.66 -4.93
C HIS A 24 7.02 5.63 -4.19
N ALA A 25 6.63 5.24 -2.98
CA ALA A 25 7.36 4.27 -2.19
C ALA A 25 7.43 2.91 -2.89
N GLN A 26 6.33 2.47 -3.49
CA GLN A 26 6.30 1.27 -4.32
C GLN A 26 7.22 1.43 -5.53
N ARG A 27 6.98 2.38 -6.43
CA ARG A 27 7.75 2.52 -7.69
C ARG A 27 9.27 2.65 -7.51
N ASN A 28 9.72 3.12 -6.34
CA ASN A 28 11.15 3.32 -6.04
C ASN A 28 11.73 2.29 -5.06
N GLY A 29 10.96 1.31 -4.59
CA GLY A 29 11.46 0.29 -3.65
C GLY A 29 11.88 0.86 -2.31
N LEU A 30 11.03 1.70 -1.73
CA LEU A 30 11.27 2.34 -0.43
C LEU A 30 10.41 1.66 0.65
N PRO A 31 10.87 0.55 1.25
CA PRO A 31 10.07 -0.23 2.20
C PRO A 31 9.70 0.56 3.45
N ASP A 32 10.63 1.33 4.02
CA ASP A 32 10.37 2.14 5.21
C ASP A 32 9.32 3.23 4.95
N ALA A 33 9.45 3.93 3.80
CA ALA A 33 8.49 4.96 3.41
C ALA A 33 7.09 4.39 3.13
N LEU A 34 7.02 3.14 2.67
CA LEU A 34 5.76 2.43 2.46
C LEU A 34 5.12 2.02 3.79
N THR A 35 5.90 1.43 4.70
CA THR A 35 5.38 0.93 5.99
C THR A 35 4.91 2.06 6.90
N GLU A 36 5.53 3.25 6.82
CA GLU A 36 5.07 4.46 7.51
C GLU A 36 3.62 4.87 7.18
N GLN A 37 3.08 4.45 6.02
CA GLN A 37 1.71 4.76 5.63
C GLN A 37 0.66 3.86 6.30
N PHE A 38 1.09 2.75 6.91
CA PHE A 38 0.20 1.78 7.53
C PHE A 38 -0.03 2.07 9.01
N ARG A 39 -1.27 1.84 9.45
CA ARG A 39 -1.57 1.75 10.87
C ARG A 39 -0.94 0.49 11.48
N PRO A 40 -0.64 0.48 12.79
CA PRO A 40 -0.14 -0.71 13.47
C PRO A 40 -1.03 -1.95 13.31
N ASP A 41 -2.35 -1.75 13.23
CA ASP A 41 -3.38 -2.77 13.11
C ASP A 41 -3.88 -2.96 11.66
N ALA A 42 -3.13 -2.51 10.67
CA ALA A 42 -3.55 -2.56 9.28
C ALA A 42 -3.72 -3.98 8.75
N PHE A 43 -4.66 -4.12 7.82
CA PHE A 43 -4.92 -5.36 7.10
C PHE A 43 -4.61 -5.14 5.63
N TRP A 44 -3.78 -6.00 5.04
CA TRP A 44 -3.39 -5.89 3.63
C TRP A 44 -3.64 -7.20 2.89
N THR A 45 -4.54 -7.14 1.91
CA THR A 45 -4.78 -8.25 0.98
C THR A 45 -3.89 -8.10 -0.25
N MET A 46 -3.14 -9.15 -0.56
CA MET A 46 -2.45 -9.27 -1.84
C MET A 46 -3.32 -10.05 -2.85
N PRO A 47 -3.05 -9.94 -4.15
CA PRO A 47 -3.79 -10.69 -5.18
C PRO A 47 -3.74 -12.21 -5.01
N TYR A 48 -2.74 -12.72 -4.30
CA TYR A 48 -2.55 -14.14 -3.96
C TYR A 48 -1.98 -14.25 -2.54
N GLY A 49 -2.12 -15.43 -1.94
CA GLY A 49 -1.65 -15.71 -0.59
C GLY A 49 -2.64 -15.34 0.51
N ALA A 50 -2.22 -15.57 1.76
CA ALA A 50 -2.97 -15.16 2.93
C ALA A 50 -2.85 -13.63 3.11
N PRO A 51 -3.87 -12.97 3.66
CA PRO A 51 -3.77 -11.56 3.99
C PRO A 51 -2.73 -11.34 5.11
N LEU A 52 -2.10 -10.16 5.09
CA LEU A 52 -1.18 -9.73 6.14
C LEU A 52 -1.94 -8.95 7.20
N THR A 53 -1.63 -9.24 8.46
CA THR A 53 -2.26 -8.67 9.64
C THR A 53 -1.23 -7.95 10.50
N GLY A 54 -1.29 -6.62 10.47
CA GLY A 54 -0.45 -5.75 11.29
C GLY A 54 0.85 -5.34 10.62
N LEU A 55 1.45 -4.29 11.19
CA LEU A 55 2.60 -3.61 10.61
C LEU A 55 3.86 -4.49 10.53
N GLU A 56 4.03 -5.45 11.43
CA GLU A 56 5.19 -6.35 11.43
C GLU A 56 5.23 -7.24 10.18
N GLU A 57 4.12 -7.92 9.87
CA GLU A 57 4.02 -8.78 8.69
C GLU A 57 4.14 -7.98 7.39
N ILE A 58 3.54 -6.79 7.36
CA ILE A 58 3.61 -5.85 6.24
C ILE A 58 5.06 -5.38 6.02
N SER A 59 5.78 -5.04 7.09
CA SER A 59 7.16 -4.58 7.03
C SER A 59 8.10 -5.69 6.58
N ALA A 60 7.94 -6.90 7.11
CA ALA A 60 8.72 -8.06 6.69
C ALA A 60 8.57 -8.34 5.19
N LEU A 61 7.35 -8.21 4.65
CA LEU A 61 7.12 -8.37 3.22
C LEU A 61 7.78 -7.24 2.41
N ALA A 62 7.57 -5.98 2.82
CA ALA A 62 8.09 -4.81 2.09
C ALA A 62 9.62 -4.84 1.97
N GLN A 63 10.32 -5.33 2.99
CA GLN A 63 11.78 -5.46 2.99
C GLN A 63 12.28 -6.61 2.09
N ASN A 64 11.51 -7.68 1.94
CA ASN A 64 11.91 -8.85 1.13
C ASN A 64 11.58 -8.67 -0.36
N THR A 65 10.49 -7.97 -0.64
CA THR A 65 10.02 -7.74 -2.02
C THR A 65 10.48 -6.35 -2.44
N THR A 66 11.57 -6.26 -3.21
CA THR A 66 11.91 -5.03 -3.94
C THR A 66 10.79 -4.73 -4.92
N VAL A 67 9.83 -3.92 -4.46
CA VAL A 67 8.65 -3.42 -5.18
C VAL A 67 7.70 -4.52 -5.60
N ILE A 68 6.41 -4.36 -5.31
CA ILE A 68 5.37 -5.14 -5.97
C ILE A 68 5.44 -4.81 -7.48
N ASP A 69 6.23 -5.59 -8.22
CA ASP A 69 6.03 -5.74 -9.65
C ASP A 69 4.68 -6.44 -9.79
N HIS A 70 3.65 -5.67 -10.15
CA HIS A 70 2.31 -6.21 -10.42
C HIS A 70 2.29 -7.26 -11.56
N GLY A 71 3.43 -7.59 -12.19
CA GLY A 71 3.58 -8.63 -13.20
C GLY A 71 4.36 -9.88 -12.77
N ALA A 72 5.18 -9.86 -11.70
CA ALA A 72 6.16 -10.92 -11.46
C ALA A 72 5.61 -12.19 -10.80
N LEU A 73 4.48 -12.12 -10.07
CA LEU A 73 3.93 -13.28 -9.33
C LEU A 73 2.86 -14.07 -10.08
N ALA A 74 2.65 -13.80 -11.37
CA ALA A 74 1.85 -14.65 -12.26
C ALA A 74 2.64 -15.84 -12.84
N ALA A 75 3.93 -15.95 -12.55
CA ALA A 75 4.80 -17.00 -13.09
C ALA A 75 5.70 -17.59 -12.00
N SER A 76 5.15 -18.47 -11.16
CA SER A 76 5.91 -19.46 -10.38
C SER A 76 5.01 -20.64 -10.02
#